data_AF-A0A8T7JKV2-F1
#
_entry.id   AF-A0A8T7JKV2-F1
#
_cell.length_a   1.000
_cell.length_b   1.000
_cell.length_c   1.000
_cell.angle_alpha   90.00
_cell.angle_beta   90.00
_cell.angle_gamma   90.00
#
_symmetry.space_group_name_H-M   'P 1'
#
loop_
_entity.id
_entity.type
_entity.pdbx_description
1 polymer ?
#
loop_
_entity_poly.entity_id
_entity_poly.type
_entity_poly.pdbx_seq_one_letter_code
_entity_poly.pdbx_strand_id
1 'polypeptide(L)'
;MTARMLFIVVLFYSSTWASAMTAEQAHNLIQQQTPELLGDGSQLVSVYFFGKSHDLSVVGLERVGDDYLPIRWLVIIESQSVLGWYYPTEEFPVRFENGHLIFPKGTLVEDVNLLPHPPANITLENRVIPFYPASSTR
;
A
#
# COMPACT_ATOMS: atom_id res chain seq x y z
N MET A 1 -46.48 7.47 -36.29
CA MET A 1 -45.95 6.19 -35.78
C MET A 1 -44.47 6.37 -35.50
N THR A 2 -44.05 5.90 -34.34
CA THR A 2 -42.84 6.24 -33.58
C THR A 2 -41.55 5.66 -34.18
N ALA A 3 -40.69 6.53 -34.71
CA ALA A 3 -39.24 6.27 -34.83
C ALA A 3 -38.51 6.95 -33.66
N ARG A 4 -39.02 6.72 -32.45
CA ARG A 4 -38.24 6.87 -31.22
C ARG A 4 -37.56 5.52 -31.01
N MET A 5 -36.32 5.54 -30.51
CA MET A 5 -35.61 4.36 -30.00
C MET A 5 -34.73 3.65 -31.04
N LEU A 6 -33.64 4.30 -31.47
CA LEU A 6 -32.46 3.57 -31.89
C LEU A 6 -31.21 4.17 -31.23
N PHE A 7 -30.71 3.42 -30.24
CA PHE A 7 -29.31 3.38 -29.81
C PHE A 7 -28.69 4.64 -29.17
N ILE A 8 -29.22 5.05 -28.03
CA ILE A 8 -28.39 5.58 -26.93
C ILE A 8 -27.90 4.37 -26.13
N VAL A 9 -26.82 3.71 -26.55
CA VAL A 9 -25.95 2.88 -25.69
C VAL A 9 -24.61 2.65 -26.41
N VAL A 10 -23.86 3.71 -26.71
CA VAL A 10 -22.39 3.56 -26.75
C VAL A 10 -21.96 3.71 -25.30
N LEU A 11 -22.14 2.62 -24.55
CA LEU A 11 -21.57 2.47 -23.22
C LEU A 11 -20.07 2.69 -23.36
N PHE A 12 -19.59 3.69 -22.63
CA PHE A 12 -18.21 3.89 -22.26
C PHE A 12 -17.67 2.60 -21.64
N TYR A 13 -17.23 1.65 -22.47
CA TYR A 13 -16.25 0.66 -22.08
C TYR A 13 -14.88 1.36 -22.10
N SER A 14 -14.70 2.35 -21.21
CA SER A 14 -13.37 2.60 -20.68
C SER A 14 -13.05 1.38 -19.83
N SER A 15 -12.52 0.36 -20.50
CA SER A 15 -11.79 -0.72 -19.85
C SER A 15 -10.75 -0.06 -18.98
N THR A 16 -11.03 0.07 -17.68
CA THR A 16 -10.04 0.38 -16.68
C THR A 16 -9.13 -0.84 -16.65
N TRP A 17 -8.15 -0.85 -17.54
CA TRP A 17 -6.92 -1.58 -17.30
C TRP A 17 -6.40 -0.97 -16.00
N ALA A 18 -6.75 -1.61 -14.89
CA ALA A 18 -6.30 -1.21 -13.58
C ALA A 18 -4.81 -1.49 -13.56
N SER A 19 -4.03 -0.54 -14.08
CA SER A 19 -2.59 -0.61 -14.08
C SER A 19 -2.15 -0.80 -12.64
N ALA A 20 -1.21 -1.72 -12.42
CA ALA A 20 -0.60 -1.87 -11.12
C ALA A 20 -0.02 -0.52 -10.70
N MET A 21 -0.23 -0.15 -9.44
CA MET A 21 0.29 1.10 -8.91
C MET A 21 1.82 1.14 -9.08
N THR A 22 2.34 2.22 -9.64
CA THR A 22 3.79 2.41 -9.73
C THR A 22 4.34 2.96 -8.41
N ALA A 23 5.63 2.78 -8.17
CA ALA A 23 6.31 3.38 -7.01
C ALA A 23 6.17 4.91 -7.00
N GLU A 24 6.21 5.55 -8.18
CA GLU A 24 5.99 6.99 -8.32
C GLU A 24 4.57 7.41 -7.93
N GLN A 25 3.55 6.66 -8.35
CA GLN A 25 2.17 6.92 -7.95
C GLN A 25 1.99 6.77 -6.44
N ALA A 26 2.57 5.73 -5.84
CA ALA A 26 2.55 5.54 -4.40
C ALA A 26 3.26 6.69 -3.67
N HIS A 27 4.45 7.09 -4.14
CA HIS A 27 5.18 8.23 -3.58
C HIS A 27 4.34 9.51 -3.60
N ASN A 28 3.70 9.81 -4.74
CA ASN A 28 2.84 10.99 -4.87
C ASN A 28 1.64 10.95 -3.92
N LEU A 29 1.01 9.79 -3.73
CA LEU A 29 -0.09 9.64 -2.77
C LEU A 29 0.37 9.86 -1.33
N ILE A 30 1.51 9.26 -0.94
CA ILE A 30 2.09 9.44 0.39
C ILE A 30 2.45 10.92 0.60
N GLN A 31 3.08 11.57 -0.37
CA GLN A 31 3.43 12.99 -0.30
C GLN A 31 2.21 13.91 -0.13
N GLN A 32 1.08 13.55 -0.73
CA GLN A 32 -0.15 14.34 -0.66
C GLN A 32 -0.95 14.12 0.62
N GLN A 33 -0.97 12.89 1.15
CA GLN A 33 -1.90 12.49 2.21
C GLN A 33 -1.23 12.29 3.57
N THR A 34 0.03 11.84 3.57
CA THR A 34 0.81 11.50 4.77
C THR A 34 2.29 11.92 4.57
N PRO A 35 2.56 13.20 4.26
CA PRO A 35 3.91 13.69 3.93
C PRO A 35 4.93 13.44 5.03
N GLU A 36 4.49 13.34 6.28
CA GLU A 36 5.33 13.06 7.45
C GLU A 36 6.13 11.75 7.32
N LEU A 37 5.61 10.77 6.56
CA LEU A 37 6.31 9.51 6.31
C LEU A 37 7.56 9.69 5.43
N LEU A 38 7.58 10.73 4.58
CA LEU A 38 8.70 11.04 3.68
C LEU A 38 9.78 11.90 4.38
N GLY A 39 9.48 12.44 5.55
CA GLY A 39 10.37 13.34 6.28
C GLY A 39 10.39 14.75 5.71
N ASP A 40 11.51 15.46 5.91
CA ASP A 40 11.69 16.87 5.56
C ASP A 40 12.46 17.09 4.24
N GLY A 41 12.75 16.01 3.52
CA GLY A 41 13.50 16.01 2.26
C GLY A 41 15.03 15.94 2.42
N SER A 42 15.56 15.92 3.65
CA SER A 42 16.99 15.66 3.89
C SER A 42 17.36 14.19 3.72
N GLN A 43 16.39 13.28 3.86
CA GLN A 43 16.60 11.84 3.86
C GLN A 43 16.44 11.23 2.46
N LEU A 44 17.19 10.15 2.21
CA LEU A 44 16.95 9.29 1.06
C LEU A 44 15.70 8.46 1.30
N VAL A 45 14.79 8.47 0.31
CA VAL A 45 13.54 7.73 0.36
C VAL A 45 13.49 6.73 -0.79
N SER A 46 13.18 5.48 -0.46
CA SER A 46 12.95 4.40 -1.42
C SER A 46 11.53 3.86 -1.27
N VAL A 47 10.88 3.59 -2.41
CA VAL A 47 9.50 3.09 -2.47
C VAL A 47 9.48 1.78 -3.27
N TYR A 48 8.97 0.71 -2.66
CA TYR A 48 8.95 -0.65 -3.21
C TYR A 48 7.51 -1.12 -3.37
N PHE A 49 7.09 -1.48 -4.58
CA PHE A 49 5.75 -2.03 -4.79
C PHE A 49 5.75 -3.55 -4.66
N PHE A 50 4.92 -4.10 -3.77
CA PHE A 50 4.87 -5.55 -3.51
C PHE A 50 3.70 -6.26 -4.18
N GLY A 51 2.68 -5.54 -4.62
CA GLY A 51 1.56 -6.12 -5.32
C GLY A 51 0.24 -5.43 -5.03
N LYS A 52 -0.79 -5.95 -5.68
CA LYS A 52 -2.17 -5.48 -5.58
C LYS A 52 -3.11 -6.69 -5.49
N SER A 53 -4.13 -6.56 -4.66
CA SER A 53 -5.26 -7.50 -4.56
C SER A 53 -6.54 -6.71 -4.37
N HIS A 54 -7.53 -6.92 -5.24
CA HIS A 54 -8.72 -6.06 -5.34
C HIS A 54 -8.33 -4.58 -5.45
N ASP A 55 -8.82 -3.73 -4.54
CA ASP A 55 -8.52 -2.30 -4.51
C ASP A 55 -7.32 -1.97 -3.61
N LEU A 56 -6.77 -2.96 -2.88
CA LEU A 56 -5.61 -2.77 -2.01
C LEU A 56 -4.29 -2.93 -2.77
N SER A 57 -3.37 -2.02 -2.53
CA SER A 57 -1.97 -2.05 -2.96
C SER A 57 -1.07 -1.98 -1.74
N VAL A 58 0.02 -2.73 -1.76
CA VAL A 58 1.00 -2.77 -0.65
C VAL A 58 2.34 -2.24 -1.13
N VAL A 59 2.87 -1.28 -0.37
CA VAL A 59 4.09 -0.56 -0.70
C VAL A 59 5.02 -0.52 0.50
N GLY A 60 6.29 -0.86 0.31
CA GLY A 60 7.34 -0.62 1.28
C GLY A 60 7.86 0.79 1.11
N LEU A 61 7.91 1.55 2.20
CA LEU A 61 8.60 2.82 2.27
C LEU A 61 9.81 2.66 3.16
N GLU A 62 10.99 3.00 2.65
CA GLU A 62 12.23 3.01 3.41
C GLU A 62 12.82 4.42 3.39
N ARG A 63 13.23 4.90 4.56
CA ARG A 63 13.87 6.21 4.74
C ARG A 63 15.21 6.01 5.43
N VAL A 64 16.25 6.61 4.88
CA VAL A 64 17.62 6.55 5.43
C VAL A 64 18.09 7.97 5.71
N GLY A 65 18.39 8.24 6.98
CA GLY A 65 18.98 9.49 7.43
C GLY A 65 20.50 9.40 7.57
N ASP A 66 21.08 10.37 8.27
CA ASP A 66 22.54 10.51 8.43
C ASP A 66 23.20 9.39 9.25
N ASP A 67 22.43 8.65 10.06
CA ASP A 67 22.90 7.51 10.83
C ASP A 67 22.99 6.21 9.99
N TYR A 68 22.59 6.27 8.72
CA TYR A 68 22.55 5.16 7.77
C TYR A 68 21.66 3.97 8.20
N LEU A 69 20.83 4.15 9.24
CA LEU A 69 19.90 3.13 9.69
C LEU A 69 18.57 3.29 8.95
N PRO A 70 18.12 2.27 8.19
CA PRO A 70 16.86 2.36 7.47
C PRO A 70 15.68 2.30 8.43
N ILE A 71 14.76 3.23 8.27
CA ILE A 71 13.46 3.22 8.91
C ILE A 71 12.44 2.76 7.87
N ARG A 72 11.62 1.78 8.20
CA ARG A 72 10.76 1.08 7.23
C ARG A 72 9.30 1.04 7.66
N TRP A 73 8.42 1.32 6.70
CA TRP A 73 6.97 1.24 6.82
C TRP A 73 6.41 0.32 5.74
N LEU A 74 5.42 -0.49 6.10
CA LEU A 74 4.59 -1.18 5.13
C LEU A 74 3.28 -0.41 4.96
N VAL A 75 3.16 0.35 3.90
CA VAL A 75 2.05 1.25 3.61
C VAL A 75 0.96 0.51 2.83
N ILE A 76 -0.28 0.64 3.30
CA ILE A 76 -1.46 0.04 2.69
C ILE A 76 -2.26 1.16 2.01
N ILE A 77 -2.49 1.01 0.71
CA ILE A 77 -3.19 1.99 -0.11
C ILE A 77 -4.43 1.33 -0.71
N GLU A 78 -5.59 1.94 -0.53
CA GLU A 78 -6.84 1.52 -1.16
C GLU A 78 -7.17 2.47 -2.31
N SER A 79 -7.10 1.95 -3.55
CA SER A 79 -7.28 2.69 -4.80
C SER A 79 -6.39 3.94 -4.91
N GLN A 80 -6.83 5.08 -4.37
CA GLN A 80 -6.15 6.38 -4.40
C GLN A 80 -6.05 7.02 -3.00
N SER A 81 -6.22 6.24 -1.94
CA SER A 81 -6.12 6.71 -0.56
C SER A 81 -5.16 5.86 0.26
N VAL A 82 -4.28 6.50 1.01
CA VAL A 82 -3.46 5.84 2.02
C VAL A 82 -4.40 5.43 3.17
N LEU A 83 -4.56 4.12 3.39
CA LEU A 83 -5.39 3.58 4.46
C LEU A 83 -4.65 3.66 5.80
N GLY A 84 -3.35 3.35 5.77
CA GLY A 84 -2.47 3.38 6.94
C GLY A 84 -1.19 2.59 6.70
N TRP A 85 -0.46 2.27 7.76
CA TRP A 85 0.82 1.57 7.66
C TRP A 85 1.15 0.71 8.89
N TYR A 86 1.98 -0.30 8.68
CA TYR A 86 2.64 -1.05 9.76
C TYR A 86 4.04 -0.47 10.02
N TYR A 87 4.34 -0.22 11.29
CA TYR A 87 5.61 0.36 11.73
C TYR A 87 5.97 -0.05 13.17
N PRO A 88 7.25 -0.28 13.49
CA PRO A 88 8.38 -0.47 12.57
C PRO A 88 8.33 -1.84 11.89
N THR A 89 8.67 -1.90 10.60
CA THR A 89 8.71 -3.16 9.84
C THR A 89 10.15 -3.52 9.48
N GLU A 90 10.74 -4.51 10.14
CA GLU A 90 12.14 -4.89 9.90
C GLU A 90 12.31 -5.62 8.57
N GLU A 91 11.32 -6.41 8.16
CA GLU A 91 11.33 -7.20 6.95
C GLU A 91 10.12 -6.91 6.08
N PHE A 92 10.36 -6.73 4.78
CA PHE A 92 9.30 -6.55 3.80
C PHE A 92 8.80 -7.87 3.21
N PRO A 93 7.52 -7.94 2.80
CA PRO A 93 7.04 -9.07 2.02
C PRO A 93 7.79 -9.14 0.68
N VAL A 94 7.88 -10.33 0.10
CA VAL A 94 8.30 -10.48 -1.30
C VAL A 94 7.18 -10.14 -2.26
N ARG A 95 5.92 -10.30 -1.82
CA ARG A 95 4.75 -10.12 -2.66
C ARG A 95 3.47 -9.94 -1.85
N PHE A 96 2.50 -9.25 -2.42
CA PHE A 96 1.11 -9.23 -1.97
C PHE A 96 0.20 -9.79 -3.06
N GLU A 97 -0.57 -10.83 -2.75
CA GLU A 97 -1.57 -11.41 -3.67
C GLU A 97 -2.76 -11.98 -2.89
N ASN A 98 -3.95 -11.98 -3.50
CA ASN A 98 -5.16 -12.62 -2.95
C ASN A 98 -5.50 -12.19 -1.51
N GLY A 99 -5.07 -11.00 -1.09
CA GLY A 99 -5.27 -10.48 0.27
C GLY A 99 -4.15 -10.85 1.24
N HIS A 100 -3.20 -11.70 0.86
CA HIS A 100 -2.14 -12.19 1.73
C HIS A 100 -0.79 -11.54 1.44
N LEU A 101 -0.09 -11.13 2.50
CA LEU A 101 1.33 -10.79 2.45
C LEU A 101 2.17 -12.07 2.47
N ILE A 102 3.04 -12.21 1.48
CA ILE A 102 3.95 -13.34 1.36
C ILE A 102 5.35 -12.83 1.69
N PHE A 103 5.97 -13.39 2.72
CA PHE A 103 7.31 -13.04 3.19
C PHE A 103 8.38 -14.02 2.67
N PRO A 104 9.68 -13.65 2.71
CA PRO A 104 10.77 -14.57 2.38
C PRO A 104 10.71 -15.89 3.17
N LYS A 105 11.30 -16.95 2.60
CA LYS A 105 11.39 -18.23 3.30
C LYS A 105 12.32 -18.10 4.51
N GLY A 106 11.87 -18.59 5.65
CA GLY A 106 12.64 -18.56 6.90
C GLY A 106 12.17 -17.49 7.88
N THR A 107 11.35 -16.53 7.44
CA THR A 107 10.71 -15.59 8.34
C THR A 107 9.66 -16.31 9.18
N LEU A 108 9.73 -16.14 10.50
CA LEU A 108 8.68 -16.57 11.43
C LEU A 108 7.51 -15.59 11.32
N VAL A 109 6.56 -15.88 10.44
CA VAL A 109 5.38 -15.04 10.17
C VAL A 109 4.10 -15.83 10.39
N GLU A 110 3.13 -15.20 11.04
CA GLU A 110 1.74 -15.63 10.99
C GLU A 110 1.14 -15.20 9.65
N ASP A 111 0.40 -16.07 8.97
CA ASP A 111 -0.26 -15.72 7.71
C ASP A 111 -1.04 -14.39 7.83
N VAL A 112 -0.61 -13.36 7.09
CA VAL A 112 -1.19 -12.02 7.19
C VAL A 112 -2.15 -11.78 6.03
N ASN A 113 -3.45 -11.85 6.33
CA ASN A 113 -4.51 -11.42 5.43
C ASN A 113 -4.92 -9.97 5.73
N LEU A 114 -4.86 -9.10 4.73
CA LEU A 114 -5.23 -7.68 4.81
C LEU A 114 -6.70 -7.41 4.46
N LEU A 115 -7.45 -8.43 4.05
CA LEU A 115 -8.86 -8.31 3.68
C LEU A 115 -9.79 -8.86 4.78
N PRO A 116 -11.01 -8.31 4.93
CA PRO A 116 -11.55 -7.14 4.21
C PRO A 116 -10.98 -5.80 4.70
N HIS A 117 -10.29 -5.79 5.84
CA HIS A 117 -9.60 -4.62 6.37
C HIS A 117 -8.26 -5.07 7.00
N PRO A 118 -7.21 -4.22 6.97
CA PRO A 118 -5.94 -4.58 7.58
C PRO A 118 -6.10 -4.91 9.07
N PRO A 119 -5.50 -6.01 9.56
CA PRO A 119 -5.54 -6.36 10.97
C PRO A 119 -4.86 -5.27 11.80
N ALA A 120 -5.36 -5.05 13.03
CA ALA A 120 -4.83 -4.02 13.92
C ALA A 120 -3.33 -4.22 14.22
N ASN A 121 -2.84 -5.46 14.17
CA ASN A 121 -1.44 -5.80 14.33
C ASN A 121 -1.06 -6.95 13.40
N ILE A 122 0.23 -7.07 13.09
CA ILE A 122 0.83 -8.25 12.46
C ILE A 122 1.96 -8.78 13.35
N THR A 123 2.24 -10.08 13.26
CA THR A 123 3.35 -10.70 13.98
C THR A 123 4.45 -11.08 13.01
N LEU A 124 5.62 -10.43 13.10
CA LEU A 124 6.82 -10.76 12.32
C LEU A 124 7.98 -11.03 13.30
N GLU A 125 8.66 -12.18 13.15
CA GLU A 125 9.83 -12.54 13.96
C GLU A 125 9.60 -12.44 15.48
N ASN A 126 8.41 -12.84 15.95
CA ASN A 126 7.96 -12.72 17.36
C ASN A 126 7.76 -11.28 17.86
N ARG A 127 7.70 -10.28 16.98
CA ARG A 127 7.32 -8.90 17.30
C ARG A 127 5.91 -8.59 16.82
N VAL A 128 5.14 -7.95 17.67
CA VAL A 128 3.82 -7.41 17.32
C VAL A 128 4.00 -6.01 16.75
N ILE A 129 3.64 -5.83 15.48
CA ILE A 129 3.76 -4.57 14.75
C ILE A 129 2.35 -3.99 14.59
N PRO A 130 2.05 -2.83 15.19
CA PRO A 130 0.73 -2.22 15.11
C PRO A 130 0.47 -1.57 13.75
N PHE A 131 -0.80 -1.50 13.39
CA PHE A 131 -1.32 -0.75 12.26
C PHE A 131 -1.69 0.67 12.70
N TYR A 132 -1.20 1.67 11.97
CA TYR A 132 -1.53 3.07 12.17
C TYR A 132 -2.42 3.57 11.03
N PRO A 133 -3.71 3.89 11.28
CA PRO A 133 -4.59 4.40 10.24
C PRO A 133 -4.22 5.84 9.86
N ALA A 134 -4.26 6.17 8.57
CA ALA A 134 -3.89 7.49 8.06
C ALA A 134 -4.79 8.63 8.61
N SER A 135 -6.00 8.30 9.05
CA SER A 135 -6.91 9.26 9.69
C SER A 135 -6.54 9.64 11.13
N SER A 136 -5.51 9.02 11.73
CA SER A 136 -5.10 9.26 13.11
C SER A 136 -3.97 10.27 13.29
N THR A 137 -3.43 10.85 12.22
CA THR A 137 -2.29 11.78 12.25
C THR A 137 -2.64 13.28 12.18
N ARG A 138 -3.88 13.68 12.51
CA ARG A 138 -4.27 15.11 12.59
C ARG A 138 -4.18 15.67 14.00
#